data_AF-A0A2V9MWU1-F1
#
_entry.id   AF-A0A2V9MWU1-F1
#
_cell.length_a   1.000
_cell.length_b   1.000
_cell.length_c   1.000
_cell.angle_alpha   90.00
_cell.angle_beta   90.00
_cell.angle_gamma   90.00
#
_symmetry.space_group_name_H-M   'P 1'
#
loop_
_entity.id
_entity.type
_entity.pdbx_description
1 polymer ?
#
loop_
_entity_poly.entity_id
_entity_poly.type
_entity_poly.pdbx_seq_one_letter_code
_entity_poly.pdbx_strand_id
1 'polypeptide(L)'
;VLSICEWGSHQPWLWAKEAGGNLWRTTGDIQDRWAGKKEWSPGNCCSNGMLDIVDENELLYSYAGPGHWNDPDMLEVGNGGMTTTEYRSHFSLWALMAAPLIAGNDLRSMTPEIHDILTNKEVIAIDQDPLGRQGRRVWKDGDLEIWSKQLQDGSRAVIVLNRGASSHDITATWEQIGYPGHLSAAVRDLWAHKDLGKFTGKFSAPVESHSVVMLTIRP
;
A
#
# COMPACT_ATOMS: atom_id res chain seq x y z
N VAL A 1 10.36 -0.81 -21.08
CA VAL A 1 10.19 -1.22 -19.68
C VAL A 1 10.70 -2.64 -19.54
N LEU A 2 11.66 -2.88 -18.65
CA LEU A 2 12.13 -4.23 -18.29
C LEU A 2 11.62 -4.55 -16.88
N SER A 3 10.72 -5.52 -16.77
CA SER A 3 10.23 -6.05 -15.48
C SER A 3 10.97 -7.35 -15.15
N ILE A 4 11.63 -7.39 -13.99
CA ILE A 4 12.41 -8.53 -13.53
C ILE A 4 11.56 -9.37 -12.58
N CYS A 5 11.42 -10.66 -12.86
CA CYS A 5 10.67 -11.60 -12.04
C CYS A 5 11.55 -12.78 -11.61
N GLU A 6 12.30 -12.59 -10.53
CA GLU A 6 13.07 -13.65 -9.84
C GLU A 6 12.72 -13.75 -8.34
N TRP A 7 11.58 -13.15 -7.98
CA TRP A 7 10.93 -13.26 -6.67
C TRP A 7 11.70 -12.70 -5.47
N GLY A 8 12.69 -11.84 -5.71
CA GLY A 8 13.52 -11.26 -4.65
C GLY A 8 14.66 -12.18 -4.19
N SER A 9 14.80 -13.36 -4.78
CA SER A 9 15.68 -14.45 -4.30
C SER A 9 17.15 -14.04 -4.28
N HIS A 10 17.56 -13.19 -5.21
CA HIS A 10 18.94 -12.66 -5.32
C HIS A 10 18.99 -11.16 -5.06
N GLN A 11 18.06 -10.61 -4.28
CA GLN A 11 18.06 -9.22 -3.83
C GLN A 11 18.13 -8.20 -4.99
N PRO A 12 17.15 -8.22 -5.93
CA PRO A 12 17.17 -7.42 -7.15
C PRO A 12 17.19 -5.92 -6.89
N TRP A 13 16.69 -5.47 -5.73
CA TRP A 13 16.82 -4.09 -5.28
C TRP A 13 18.27 -3.58 -5.15
N LEU A 14 19.28 -4.46 -5.19
CA LEU A 14 20.71 -4.11 -5.15
C LEU A 14 21.39 -4.04 -6.53
N TRP A 15 20.80 -4.57 -7.59
CA TRP A 15 21.48 -4.72 -8.89
C TRP A 15 20.60 -4.55 -10.13
N ALA A 16 19.28 -4.69 -10.00
CA ALA A 16 18.35 -4.71 -11.13
C ALA A 16 18.38 -3.40 -11.91
N LYS A 17 18.50 -2.28 -11.20
CA LYS A 17 18.60 -0.95 -11.80
C LYS A 17 19.81 -0.84 -12.72
N GLU A 18 20.98 -1.28 -12.27
CA GLU A 18 22.24 -1.27 -13.03
C GLU A 18 22.18 -2.21 -14.24
N ALA A 19 21.40 -3.29 -14.15
CA ALA A 19 21.10 -4.20 -15.24
C ALA A 19 20.03 -3.67 -16.23
N GLY A 20 19.50 -2.46 -16.02
CA GLY A 20 18.48 -1.83 -16.87
C GLY A 20 17.03 -2.17 -16.51
N GLY A 21 16.79 -2.79 -15.35
CA GLY A 21 15.46 -3.08 -14.81
C GLY A 21 14.72 -1.81 -14.39
N ASN A 22 13.43 -1.75 -14.73
CA ASN A 22 12.52 -0.66 -14.33
C ASN A 22 11.64 -1.03 -13.14
N LEU A 23 11.46 -2.31 -12.89
CA LEU A 23 10.77 -2.85 -11.74
C LEU A 23 11.26 -4.28 -11.50
N TRP A 24 11.18 -4.74 -10.25
CA TRP A 24 11.59 -6.09 -9.87
C TRP A 24 10.69 -6.67 -8.79
N ARG A 25 10.28 -7.91 -9.00
CA ARG A 25 9.53 -8.67 -7.99
C ARG A 25 10.36 -8.83 -6.72
N THR A 26 9.78 -8.49 -5.58
CA THR A 26 10.46 -8.53 -4.27
C THR A 26 10.17 -9.78 -3.46
N THR A 27 9.13 -10.53 -3.83
CA THR A 27 8.65 -11.73 -3.12
C THR A 27 8.21 -12.81 -4.11
N GLY A 28 7.91 -14.01 -3.59
CA GLY A 28 7.11 -15.01 -4.30
C GLY A 28 5.70 -14.50 -4.63
N ASP A 29 4.96 -15.25 -5.44
CA ASP A 29 3.69 -14.79 -6.04
C ASP A 29 2.64 -14.47 -4.98
N ILE A 30 1.87 -13.41 -5.24
CA ILE A 30 0.68 -13.11 -4.44
C ILE A 30 -0.39 -14.17 -4.66
N GLN A 31 -1.22 -14.33 -3.65
CA GLN A 31 -2.47 -15.05 -3.73
C GLN A 31 -3.58 -14.18 -3.18
N ASP A 32 -4.76 -14.32 -3.79
CA ASP A 32 -5.99 -13.68 -3.36
C ASP A 32 -6.46 -14.17 -1.97
N ARG A 33 -5.81 -13.66 -0.93
CA ARG A 33 -6.07 -13.89 0.50
C ARG A 33 -5.45 -12.77 1.33
N TRP A 34 -6.05 -12.48 2.47
CA TRP A 34 -5.58 -11.44 3.38
C TRP A 34 -4.16 -11.69 3.92
N ALA A 35 -3.90 -12.90 4.41
CA ALA A 35 -2.64 -13.30 5.01
C ALA A 35 -2.40 -14.82 4.92
N GLY A 36 -1.16 -15.24 5.17
CA GLY A 36 -0.71 -16.61 5.26
C GLY A 36 -0.12 -17.14 3.95
N LYS A 37 0.90 -17.98 4.06
CA LYS A 37 1.60 -18.60 2.93
C LYS A 37 0.98 -19.93 2.54
N LYS A 38 1.07 -20.30 1.26
CA LYS A 38 0.69 -21.63 0.75
C LYS A 38 1.83 -22.22 -0.05
N GLU A 39 2.43 -23.30 0.45
CA GLU A 39 3.37 -24.11 -0.32
C GLU A 39 2.66 -24.74 -1.53
N TRP A 40 3.29 -24.70 -2.70
CA TRP A 40 2.79 -25.42 -3.88
C TRP A 40 3.07 -26.92 -3.80
N SER A 41 4.15 -27.29 -3.12
CA SER A 41 4.53 -28.67 -2.81
C SER A 41 5.36 -28.67 -1.52
N PRO A 42 5.31 -29.73 -0.71
CA PRO A 42 6.07 -29.79 0.54
C PRO A 42 7.55 -29.45 0.34
N GLY A 43 8.03 -28.39 0.99
CA GLY A 43 9.42 -27.94 0.91
C GLY A 43 9.79 -27.18 -0.37
N ASN A 44 8.82 -26.72 -1.16
CA ASN A 44 9.04 -25.83 -2.31
C ASN A 44 8.43 -24.44 -2.07
N CYS A 45 8.70 -23.51 -2.98
CA CYS A 45 8.22 -22.14 -2.96
C CYS A 45 6.68 -22.04 -2.83
N CYS A 46 6.27 -20.86 -2.36
CA CYS A 46 4.94 -20.60 -1.84
C CYS A 46 4.31 -19.40 -2.52
N SER A 47 2.98 -19.40 -2.63
CA SER A 47 2.24 -18.16 -2.77
C SER A 47 2.05 -17.49 -1.41
N ASN A 48 2.04 -16.17 -1.40
CA ASN A 48 1.97 -15.34 -0.20
C ASN A 48 0.64 -14.61 -0.13
N GLY A 49 0.09 -14.43 1.08
CA GLY A 49 -1.02 -13.51 1.27
C GLY A 49 -0.59 -12.06 1.13
N MET A 50 -1.57 -11.19 0.93
CA MET A 50 -1.33 -9.76 0.72
C MET A 50 -0.49 -9.14 1.84
N LEU A 51 -0.81 -9.42 3.10
CA LEU A 51 -0.07 -8.87 4.25
C LEU A 51 1.36 -9.42 4.37
N ASP A 52 1.61 -10.68 3.99
CA ASP A 52 2.96 -11.25 4.01
C ASP A 52 3.88 -10.52 3.01
N ILE A 53 3.36 -10.21 1.83
CA ILE A 53 4.08 -9.44 0.81
C ILE A 53 4.33 -8.02 1.29
N VAL A 54 3.33 -7.37 1.89
CA VAL A 54 3.47 -6.02 2.43
C VAL A 54 4.59 -5.95 3.48
N ASP A 55 4.63 -6.91 4.40
CA ASP A 55 5.64 -6.95 5.46
C ASP A 55 7.06 -7.14 4.93
N GLU A 56 7.24 -7.92 3.86
CA GLU A 56 8.54 -8.11 3.21
C GLU A 56 8.95 -6.89 2.37
N ASN A 57 8.01 -6.34 1.58
CA ASN A 57 8.29 -5.24 0.66
C ASN A 57 8.55 -3.90 1.37
N GLU A 58 7.96 -3.66 2.54
CA GLU A 58 8.10 -2.37 3.25
C GLU A 58 9.54 -2.07 3.66
N LEU A 59 10.31 -3.11 3.96
CA LEU A 59 11.72 -3.01 4.34
C LEU A 59 12.60 -2.49 3.20
N LEU A 60 12.11 -2.54 1.97
CA LEU A 60 12.83 -2.19 0.75
C LEU A 60 12.55 -0.77 0.26
N TYR A 61 11.76 0.03 1.01
CA TYR A 61 11.30 1.35 0.58
C TYR A 61 12.39 2.30 0.08
N SER A 62 13.61 2.20 0.60
CA SER A 62 14.74 3.05 0.23
C SER A 62 15.34 2.74 -1.14
N TYR A 63 15.04 1.57 -1.72
CA TYR A 63 15.57 1.13 -3.01
C TYR A 63 14.66 1.48 -4.19
N ALA A 64 13.39 1.85 -3.94
CA ALA A 64 12.46 2.28 -4.96
C ALA A 64 12.59 3.79 -5.23
N GLY A 65 12.40 4.18 -6.49
CA GLY A 65 12.39 5.57 -6.92
C GLY A 65 12.06 5.74 -8.40
N PRO A 66 12.03 6.98 -8.90
CA PRO A 66 11.73 7.26 -10.30
C PRO A 66 12.54 6.37 -11.26
N GLY A 67 11.81 5.58 -12.07
CA GLY A 67 12.37 4.69 -13.10
C GLY A 67 12.78 3.30 -12.65
N HIS A 68 12.64 2.96 -11.35
CA HIS A 68 13.05 1.69 -10.77
C HIS A 68 12.23 1.38 -9.49
N TRP A 69 11.33 0.40 -9.57
CA TRP A 69 10.30 0.18 -8.54
C TRP A 69 10.38 -1.21 -7.91
N ASN A 70 10.12 -1.28 -6.61
CA ASN A 70 9.82 -2.56 -5.98
C ASN A 70 8.45 -3.04 -6.46
N ASP A 71 8.37 -4.29 -6.91
CA ASP A 71 7.14 -4.91 -7.40
C ASP A 71 6.65 -5.98 -6.41
N PRO A 72 5.66 -5.64 -5.55
CA PRO A 72 4.99 -6.61 -4.68
C PRO A 72 3.98 -7.51 -5.42
N ASP A 73 4.10 -7.66 -6.74
CA ASP A 73 3.24 -8.47 -7.61
C ASP A 73 1.91 -7.79 -7.99
N MET A 74 1.18 -8.44 -8.89
CA MET A 74 -0.10 -7.96 -9.45
C MET A 74 -1.18 -7.74 -8.39
N LEU A 75 -2.20 -6.95 -8.74
CA LEU A 75 -3.37 -6.71 -7.91
C LEU A 75 -4.35 -7.88 -8.00
N GLU A 76 -4.73 -8.44 -6.86
CA GLU A 76 -5.76 -9.50 -6.74
C GLU A 76 -7.20 -8.95 -6.68
N VAL A 77 -7.35 -7.64 -6.85
CA VAL A 77 -8.61 -6.89 -6.71
C VAL A 77 -9.69 -7.46 -7.65
N GLY A 78 -10.66 -8.16 -7.04
CA GLY A 78 -11.82 -8.74 -7.74
C GLY A 78 -11.72 -10.21 -8.11
N ASN A 79 -10.71 -10.95 -7.62
CA ASN A 79 -10.52 -12.38 -7.92
C ASN A 79 -11.35 -13.33 -7.02
N GLY A 80 -11.93 -12.82 -5.94
CA GLY A 80 -12.99 -13.45 -5.13
C GLY A 80 -12.55 -14.11 -3.82
N GLY A 81 -11.26 -14.15 -3.52
CA GLY A 81 -10.64 -14.71 -2.31
C GLY A 81 -10.54 -13.73 -1.14
N MET A 82 -10.60 -12.43 -1.39
CA MET A 82 -10.75 -11.38 -0.40
C MET A 82 -12.08 -10.62 -0.52
N THR A 83 -12.48 -9.97 0.56
CA THR A 83 -13.62 -9.05 0.63
C THR A 83 -13.32 -7.73 -0.07
N THR A 84 -14.35 -6.98 -0.45
CA THR A 84 -14.20 -5.62 -1.02
C THR A 84 -13.44 -4.68 -0.08
N THR A 85 -13.61 -4.83 1.24
CA THR A 85 -12.87 -4.06 2.25
C THR A 85 -11.38 -4.38 2.19
N GLU A 86 -11.01 -5.66 2.15
CA GLU A 86 -9.62 -6.10 2.02
C GLU A 86 -8.99 -5.67 0.69
N TYR A 87 -9.74 -5.69 -0.42
CA TYR A 87 -9.26 -5.16 -1.71
C TYR A 87 -8.97 -3.66 -1.67
N ARG A 88 -9.76 -2.87 -0.93
CA ARG A 88 -9.45 -1.44 -0.72
C ARG A 88 -8.15 -1.28 0.06
N SER A 89 -7.94 -2.08 1.10
CA SER A 89 -6.68 -2.10 1.87
C SER A 89 -5.49 -2.48 1.00
N HIS A 90 -5.62 -3.54 0.19
CA HIS A 90 -4.61 -4.00 -0.77
C HIS A 90 -4.25 -2.91 -1.78
N PHE A 91 -5.24 -2.32 -2.47
CA PHE A 91 -5.01 -1.27 -3.47
C PHE A 91 -4.36 -0.02 -2.85
N SER A 92 -4.80 0.36 -1.64
CA SER A 92 -4.24 1.51 -0.92
C SER A 92 -2.76 1.29 -0.59
N LEU A 93 -2.41 0.10 -0.08
CA LEU A 93 -1.03 -0.24 0.28
C LEU A 93 -0.12 -0.27 -0.95
N TRP A 94 -0.56 -0.86 -2.06
CA TRP A 94 0.22 -0.86 -3.31
C TRP A 94 0.47 0.56 -3.80
N ALA A 95 -0.56 1.40 -3.83
CA ALA A 95 -0.45 2.79 -4.24
C ALA A 95 0.47 3.60 -3.31
N LEU A 96 0.35 3.42 -1.99
CA LEU A 96 1.23 4.08 -1.03
C LEU A 96 2.68 3.60 -1.20
N MET A 97 2.90 2.33 -1.52
CA MET A 97 4.24 1.78 -1.74
C MET A 97 4.85 2.17 -3.10
N ALA A 98 4.16 2.94 -3.94
CA ALA A 98 4.59 3.24 -5.32
C ALA A 98 4.86 1.96 -6.14
N ALA A 99 4.01 0.95 -5.92
CA ALA A 99 4.08 -0.34 -6.61
C ALA A 99 3.50 -0.24 -8.02
N PRO A 100 3.93 -1.09 -8.96
CA PRO A 100 3.22 -1.26 -10.23
C PRO A 100 1.76 -1.65 -10.01
N LEU A 101 0.81 -0.81 -10.42
CA LEU A 101 -0.63 -1.09 -10.33
C LEU A 101 -1.12 -1.90 -11.55
N ILE A 102 -0.77 -3.19 -11.57
CA ILE A 102 -1.13 -4.12 -12.66
C ILE A 102 -2.34 -4.96 -12.23
N ALA A 103 -3.49 -4.76 -12.88
CA ALA A 103 -4.70 -5.52 -12.58
C ALA A 103 -4.55 -7.01 -12.95
N GLY A 104 -4.77 -7.90 -11.98
CA GLY A 104 -4.69 -9.36 -12.14
C GLY A 104 -6.05 -10.05 -12.32
N ASN A 105 -7.14 -9.30 -12.51
CA ASN A 105 -8.50 -9.82 -12.58
C ASN A 105 -9.08 -9.85 -14.01
N ASP A 106 -10.21 -10.54 -14.20
CA ASP A 106 -10.93 -10.52 -15.49
C ASP A 106 -11.72 -9.22 -15.68
N LEU A 107 -11.13 -8.29 -16.44
CA LEU A 107 -11.70 -6.97 -16.69
C LEU A 107 -13.06 -7.01 -17.43
N ARG A 108 -13.39 -8.10 -18.12
CA ARG A 108 -14.64 -8.23 -18.91
C ARG A 108 -15.85 -8.47 -18.03
N SER A 109 -15.65 -8.98 -16.82
CA SER A 109 -16.69 -9.38 -15.87
C SER A 109 -16.55 -8.68 -14.52
N MET A 110 -15.84 -7.56 -14.48
CA MET A 110 -15.61 -6.78 -13.28
C MET A 110 -16.91 -6.12 -12.78
N THR A 111 -17.20 -6.23 -11.49
CA THR A 111 -18.35 -5.53 -10.89
C THR A 111 -18.08 -4.02 -10.77
N PRO A 112 -19.11 -3.17 -10.67
CA PRO A 112 -18.93 -1.73 -10.46
C PRO A 112 -18.06 -1.41 -9.23
N GLU A 113 -18.22 -2.16 -8.14
CA GLU A 113 -17.46 -1.93 -6.91
C GLU A 113 -15.96 -2.19 -7.10
N ILE A 114 -15.59 -3.24 -7.85
CA ILE A 114 -14.18 -3.55 -8.16
C ILE A 114 -13.61 -2.53 -9.14
N HIS A 115 -14.41 -2.11 -10.13
CA HIS A 115 -14.04 -1.04 -11.04
C HIS A 115 -13.74 0.27 -10.29
N ASP A 116 -14.58 0.63 -9.32
CA ASP A 116 -14.40 1.84 -8.53
C ASP A 116 -13.13 1.80 -7.66
N ILE A 117 -12.72 0.61 -7.18
CA ILE A 117 -11.44 0.44 -6.50
C ILE A 117 -10.28 0.72 -7.46
N LEU A 118 -10.25 0.02 -8.61
CA LEU A 118 -9.15 0.11 -9.57
C LEU A 118 -9.06 1.45 -10.31
N THR A 119 -10.11 2.26 -10.26
CA THR A 119 -10.17 3.55 -10.97
C THR A 119 -10.26 4.76 -10.04
N ASN A 120 -10.08 4.57 -8.73
CA ASN A 120 -10.05 5.69 -7.78
C ASN A 120 -8.87 6.63 -8.09
N LYS A 121 -9.18 7.78 -8.70
CA LYS A 121 -8.21 8.77 -9.15
C LYS A 121 -7.37 9.38 -8.02
N GLU A 122 -7.92 9.49 -6.82
CA GLU A 122 -7.20 10.08 -5.69
C GLU A 122 -6.16 9.11 -5.13
N VAL A 123 -6.50 7.82 -5.04
CA VAL A 123 -5.55 6.77 -4.63
C VAL A 123 -4.47 6.56 -5.69
N ILE A 124 -4.84 6.53 -6.97
CA ILE A 124 -3.88 6.45 -8.08
C ILE A 124 -2.95 7.67 -8.10
N ALA A 125 -3.44 8.87 -7.76
CA ALA A 125 -2.59 10.05 -7.68
C ALA A 125 -1.52 9.94 -6.57
N ILE A 126 -1.77 9.18 -5.50
CA ILE A 126 -0.75 8.87 -4.49
C ILE A 126 0.34 7.99 -5.10
N ASP A 127 -0.03 6.95 -5.84
CA ASP A 127 0.90 6.07 -6.53
C ASP A 127 1.80 6.85 -7.51
N GLN A 128 1.15 7.66 -8.35
CA GLN A 128 1.74 8.41 -9.45
C GLN A 128 2.41 9.73 -9.02
N ASP A 129 2.58 9.98 -7.71
CA ASP A 129 3.22 11.20 -7.23
C ASP A 129 4.66 11.32 -7.79
N PRO A 130 5.05 12.46 -8.40
CA PRO A 130 6.33 12.58 -9.09
C PRO A 130 7.57 12.50 -8.19
N LEU A 131 7.43 12.66 -6.86
CA LEU A 131 8.54 12.41 -5.95
C LEU A 131 8.96 10.93 -5.99
N GLY A 132 8.03 10.04 -6.36
CA GLY A 132 8.30 8.63 -6.61
C GLY A 132 8.85 7.90 -5.39
N ARG A 133 8.54 8.38 -4.17
CA ARG A 133 8.97 7.71 -2.94
C ARG A 133 7.99 6.61 -2.58
N GLN A 134 8.51 5.42 -2.30
CA GLN A 134 7.74 4.38 -1.64
C GLN A 134 7.39 4.83 -0.21
N GLY A 135 6.12 4.72 0.16
CA GLY A 135 5.66 4.87 1.53
C GLY A 135 6.14 3.73 2.42
N ARG A 136 6.22 4.00 3.73
CA ARG A 136 6.67 3.02 4.73
C ARG A 136 5.78 3.01 5.95
N ARG A 137 5.83 1.93 6.72
CA ARG A 137 5.20 1.86 8.03
C ARG A 137 5.98 2.76 8.99
N VAL A 138 5.27 3.61 9.71
CA VAL A 138 5.85 4.56 10.69
C VAL A 138 5.48 4.23 12.13
N TRP A 139 4.45 3.41 12.32
CA TRP A 139 4.04 2.92 13.62
C TRP A 139 3.27 1.61 13.48
N LYS A 140 3.39 0.74 14.50
CA LYS A 140 2.68 -0.52 14.62
C LYS A 140 2.43 -0.84 16.10
N ASP A 141 1.23 -1.31 16.41
CA ASP A 141 0.89 -1.93 17.70
C ASP A 141 -0.03 -3.13 17.44
N GLY A 142 0.51 -4.32 17.60
CA GLY A 142 -0.15 -5.56 17.18
C GLY A 142 -0.56 -5.51 15.72
N ASP A 143 -1.87 -5.54 15.47
CA ASP A 143 -2.48 -5.52 14.14
C ASP A 143 -2.80 -4.10 13.63
N LEU A 144 -2.55 -3.07 14.42
CA LEU A 144 -2.86 -1.68 14.07
C LEU A 144 -1.62 -1.01 13.50
N GLU A 145 -1.74 -0.37 12.34
CA GLU A 145 -0.59 0.21 11.65
C GLU A 145 -0.88 1.61 11.12
N ILE A 146 0.17 2.44 11.12
CA ILE A 146 0.17 3.73 10.45
C ILE A 146 1.32 3.73 9.45
N TRP A 147 1.00 4.13 8.22
CA TRP A 147 1.94 4.25 7.13
C TRP A 147 1.97 5.67 6.60
N SER A 148 3.11 6.08 6.08
CA SER A 148 3.26 7.42 5.53
C SER A 148 4.14 7.45 4.28
N LYS A 149 3.72 8.25 3.30
CA LYS A 149 4.47 8.62 2.10
C LYS A 149 4.53 10.15 2.02
N GLN A 150 5.75 10.68 1.88
CA GLN A 150 5.93 12.09 1.51
C GLN A 150 5.59 12.27 0.02
N LEU A 151 4.80 13.29 -0.27
CA LEU A 151 4.44 13.68 -1.64
C LEU A 151 5.28 14.88 -2.10
N GLN A 152 5.31 15.11 -3.42
CA GLN A 152 6.13 16.16 -4.02
C GLN A 152 5.77 17.57 -3.50
N ASP A 153 4.49 17.83 -3.27
CA ASP A 153 3.99 19.11 -2.76
C ASP A 153 4.29 19.36 -1.27
N GLY A 154 4.99 18.41 -0.62
CA GLY A 154 5.33 18.46 0.79
C GLY A 154 4.29 17.83 1.70
N SER A 155 3.11 17.47 1.17
CA SER A 155 2.05 16.81 1.94
C SER A 155 2.42 15.36 2.32
N ARG A 156 1.56 14.72 3.11
CA ARG A 156 1.69 13.30 3.47
C ARG A 156 0.47 12.53 3.00
N ALA A 157 0.68 11.46 2.24
CA ALA A 157 -0.29 10.39 2.14
C ALA A 157 -0.11 9.49 3.37
N VAL A 158 -1.22 9.14 4.02
CA VAL A 158 -1.23 8.34 5.24
C VAL A 158 -2.25 7.23 5.11
N ILE A 159 -1.84 6.03 5.50
CA ILE A 159 -2.73 4.88 5.66
C ILE A 159 -2.83 4.57 7.15
N VAL A 160 -4.06 4.43 7.61
CA VAL A 160 -4.40 3.90 8.93
C VAL A 160 -5.04 2.55 8.69
N LEU A 161 -4.32 1.48 9.01
CA LEU A 161 -4.67 0.10 8.65
C LEU A 161 -5.01 -0.70 9.92
N ASN A 162 -6.10 -1.44 9.86
CA ASN A 162 -6.43 -2.45 10.85
C ASN A 162 -6.28 -3.85 10.23
N ARG A 163 -5.29 -4.61 10.67
CA ARG A 163 -5.03 -5.98 10.19
C ARG A 163 -5.86 -7.03 10.91
N GLY A 164 -6.46 -6.67 12.04
CA GLY A 164 -7.09 -7.57 12.99
C GLY A 164 -8.59 -7.73 12.77
N ALA A 165 -9.18 -8.60 13.58
CA ALA A 165 -10.54 -9.11 13.40
C ALA A 165 -11.66 -8.23 14.00
N SER A 166 -11.33 -7.10 14.63
CA SER A 166 -12.29 -6.22 15.33
C SER A 166 -12.04 -4.75 14.99
N SER A 167 -13.08 -3.91 15.06
CA SER A 167 -12.95 -2.48 14.83
C SER A 167 -12.14 -1.78 15.94
N HIS A 168 -11.29 -0.82 15.57
CA HIS A 168 -10.45 -0.05 16.48
C HIS A 168 -10.40 1.43 16.09
N ASP A 169 -10.38 2.32 17.08
CA ASP A 169 -9.99 3.71 16.87
C ASP A 169 -8.46 3.81 16.83
N ILE A 170 -7.92 4.22 15.68
CA ILE A 170 -6.47 4.34 15.48
C ILE A 170 -6.12 5.82 15.30
N THR A 171 -5.05 6.27 15.97
CA THR A 171 -4.63 7.68 15.99
C THR A 171 -3.28 7.87 15.33
N ALA A 172 -3.25 8.61 14.22
CA ALA A 172 -2.03 9.08 13.59
C ALA A 172 -1.60 10.44 14.18
N THR A 173 -0.41 10.50 14.76
CA THR A 173 0.19 11.76 15.22
C THR A 173 1.01 12.40 14.12
N TRP A 174 1.10 13.73 14.14
CA TRP A 174 1.89 14.49 13.18
C TRP A 174 3.37 14.12 13.26
N GLU A 175 3.87 13.88 14.46
CA GLU A 175 5.27 13.47 14.67
C GLU A 175 5.57 12.10 14.03
N GLN A 176 4.66 11.13 14.13
CA GLN A 176 4.81 9.82 13.47
C GLN A 176 4.95 9.96 11.94
N ILE A 177 4.22 10.90 11.34
CA ILE A 177 4.22 11.12 9.87
C ILE A 177 5.25 12.17 9.43
N GLY A 178 6.11 12.64 10.35
CA GLY A 178 7.22 13.54 10.07
C GLY A 178 6.85 15.03 10.00
N TYR A 179 5.77 15.44 10.66
CA TYR A 179 5.38 16.84 10.88
C TYR A 179 5.58 17.27 12.34
N PRO A 180 5.70 18.57 12.63
CA PRO A 180 5.70 19.06 14.00
C PRO A 180 4.34 18.82 14.69
N GLY A 181 4.36 18.40 15.96
CA GLY A 181 3.14 18.12 16.72
C GLY A 181 2.21 19.31 16.97
N HIS A 182 2.66 20.55 16.73
CA HIS A 182 1.84 21.76 16.87
C HIS A 182 1.23 22.24 15.54
N LEU A 183 1.56 21.58 14.42
CA LEU A 183 1.07 21.97 13.11
C LEU A 183 -0.45 21.75 13.00
N SER A 184 -1.16 22.72 12.45
CA SER A 184 -2.54 22.55 11.99
C SER A 184 -2.51 22.16 10.51
N ALA A 185 -3.14 21.04 10.16
CA ALA A 185 -3.13 20.50 8.80
C ALA A 185 -4.55 20.11 8.36
N ALA A 186 -4.86 20.33 7.08
CA ALA A 186 -6.08 19.86 6.45
C ALA A 186 -6.00 18.35 6.17
N VAL A 187 -7.05 17.61 6.53
CA VAL A 187 -7.15 16.17 6.35
C VAL A 187 -8.25 15.87 5.33
N ARG A 188 -7.93 15.05 4.33
CA ARG A 188 -8.87 14.56 3.31
C ARG A 188 -8.85 13.05 3.26
N ASP A 189 -10.03 12.44 3.25
CA ASP A 189 -10.23 11.00 3.02
C ASP A 189 -10.40 10.72 1.52
N LEU A 190 -9.53 9.85 0.99
CA LEU A 190 -9.42 9.55 -0.44
C LEU A 190 -10.43 8.51 -0.92
N TRP A 191 -10.96 7.68 -0.02
CA TRP A 191 -12.02 6.72 -0.34
C TRP A 191 -13.40 7.34 -0.19
N ALA A 192 -13.59 8.21 0.81
CA ALA A 192 -14.82 8.97 0.99
C ALA A 192 -14.90 10.22 0.10
N HIS A 193 -13.82 10.57 -0.60
CA HIS A 193 -13.69 11.79 -1.40
C HIS A 193 -14.06 13.06 -0.64
N LYS A 194 -13.72 13.10 0.66
CA LYS A 194 -14.26 14.07 1.60
C LYS A 194 -13.17 14.80 2.36
N ASP A 195 -13.27 16.13 2.40
CA ASP A 195 -12.47 16.95 3.30
C ASP A 195 -13.04 16.82 4.72
N LEU A 196 -12.20 16.38 5.66
CA LEU A 196 -12.58 16.14 7.05
C LEU A 196 -12.36 17.38 7.93
N GLY A 197 -11.71 18.42 7.40
CA GLY A 197 -11.41 19.67 8.10
C GLY A 197 -9.94 19.79 8.49
N LYS A 198 -9.65 20.72 9.40
CA LYS A 198 -8.29 20.96 9.92
C LYS A 198 -8.14 20.36 11.31
N PHE A 199 -7.01 19.69 11.53
CA PHE A 199 -6.66 19.05 12.79
C PHE A 199 -5.26 19.49 13.22
N THR A 200 -5.04 19.55 14.53
CA THR A 200 -3.76 19.96 15.11
C THR A 200 -3.10 18.80 15.83
N GLY A 201 -1.87 18.48 15.42
CA GLY A 201 -1.01 17.48 16.05
C GLY A 201 -1.37 16.01 15.84
N LYS A 202 -2.62 15.67 15.53
CA LYS A 202 -3.07 14.29 15.29
C LYS A 202 -4.44 14.23 14.61
N PHE A 203 -4.74 13.05 14.07
CA PHE A 203 -6.06 12.66 13.59
C PHE A 203 -6.38 11.23 14.04
N SER A 204 -7.62 10.98 14.44
CA SER A 204 -8.10 9.66 14.89
C SER A 204 -9.29 9.24 14.03
N ALA A 205 -9.34 7.97 13.65
CA ALA A 205 -10.47 7.41 12.91
C ALA A 205 -10.81 5.99 13.39
N PRO A 206 -12.11 5.63 13.39
CA PRO A 206 -12.53 4.25 13.53
C PRO A 206 -12.17 3.47 12.27
N VAL A 207 -11.52 2.33 12.44
CA VAL A 207 -11.11 1.45 11.34
C VAL A 207 -11.64 0.05 11.61
N GLU A 208 -12.61 -0.37 10.80
CA GLU A 208 -13.19 -1.71 10.84
C GLU A 208 -12.16 -2.81 10.59
N SER A 209 -12.51 -4.05 10.95
CA SER A 209 -11.69 -5.24 10.69
C SER A 209 -11.22 -5.28 9.23
N HIS A 210 -9.92 -5.50 9.04
CA HIS A 210 -9.25 -5.61 7.73
C HIS A 210 -9.41 -4.36 6.83
N SER A 211 -9.88 -3.24 7.38
CA SER A 211 -10.15 -2.01 6.64
C SER A 211 -8.99 -1.02 6.71
N VAL A 212 -9.10 0.00 5.87
CA VAL A 212 -8.15 1.09 5.77
C VAL A 212 -8.88 2.44 5.74
N VAL A 213 -8.27 3.44 6.37
CA VAL A 213 -8.55 4.85 6.09
C VAL A 213 -7.32 5.42 5.39
N MET A 214 -7.50 5.91 4.16
CA MET A 214 -6.41 6.50 3.37
C MET A 214 -6.63 8.00 3.25
N LEU A 215 -5.62 8.77 3.65
CA LEU A 215 -5.70 10.20 3.84
C LEU A 215 -4.62 10.94 3.05
N THR A 216 -4.92 12.17 2.63
CA THR A 216 -3.88 13.19 2.43
C THR A 216 -3.94 14.21 3.56
N ILE A 217 -2.78 14.56 4.11
CA ILE A 217 -2.62 15.52 5.20
C ILE A 217 -1.70 16.66 4.73
N ARG A 218 -2.29 17.85 4.61
CA ARG A 218 -1.67 19.05 4.03
C ARG A 218 -1.48 20.14 5.09
N PRO A 219 -0.25 20.62 5.33
CA PRO A 219 0.02 21.76 6.21
C PRO A 219 -0.76 23.02 5.83
#